data_AF-A0A661KL14-F1
#
_entry.id   AF-A0A661KL14-F1
#
_cell.length_a   1.000
_cell.length_b   1.000
_cell.length_c   1.000
_cell.angle_alpha   90.00
_cell.angle_beta   90.00
_cell.angle_gamma   90.00
#
_symmetry.space_group_name_H-M   'P 1'
#
loop_
_entity.id
_entity.type
_entity.pdbx_description
1 polymer ?
#
loop_
_entity_poly.entity_id
_entity_poly.type
_entity_poly.pdbx_seq_one_letter_code
_entity_poly.pdbx_strand_id
1 'polypeptide(L)'
;MGIMESLQEDPRFDPALTAQKFLTNFHPFRGYGARIYGVMARLRRGMSWDQVGTDSWGNGGAMRIAPIGFFFYDDRDRLTRNALLCTQITHKHPQGLAGALAQALAVGIAVEKGMKGEDIDTLAFLEEIARRVQDVDPHMAAELGRVGEIDRGGELEERIGRVAFSFLRDVSAAGAVPAAIASFVLNDNLRDTVVTAVNCGGDTDTIGAMAGAIAGAYYGFSSIPPKWLSCLENGEKGRDYVTSLAEQLALIKAQHKGWI
;
A
#
# COMPACT_ATOMS: atom_id res chain seq x y z
N MET A 1 -5.08 -7.59 -6.09
CA MET A 1 -5.95 -8.77 -6.34
C MET A 1 -5.38 -10.04 -5.72
N GLY A 2 -4.22 -10.56 -6.14
CA GLY A 2 -3.72 -11.84 -5.60
C GLY A 2 -3.58 -11.95 -4.08
N ILE A 3 -3.26 -10.85 -3.37
CA ILE A 3 -3.27 -10.85 -1.89
C ILE A 3 -4.70 -11.00 -1.34
N MET A 4 -5.68 -10.34 -1.94
CA MET A 4 -7.08 -10.45 -1.51
C MET A 4 -7.63 -11.86 -1.75
N GLU A 5 -7.36 -12.42 -2.93
CA GLU A 5 -7.72 -13.81 -3.25
C GLU A 5 -7.05 -14.81 -2.29
N SER A 6 -5.83 -14.53 -1.83
CA SER A 6 -5.13 -15.35 -0.84
C SER A 6 -5.76 -15.26 0.55
N LEU A 7 -6.06 -14.04 1.02
CA LEU A 7 -6.71 -13.81 2.32
C LEU A 7 -8.13 -14.37 2.39
N GLN A 8 -8.82 -14.41 1.25
CA GLN A 8 -10.14 -15.05 1.14
C GLN A 8 -10.06 -16.57 1.37
N GLU A 9 -8.98 -17.19 0.94
CA GLU A 9 -8.77 -18.65 1.03
C GLU A 9 -8.08 -19.06 2.33
N ASP A 10 -7.10 -18.29 2.83
CA ASP A 10 -6.55 -18.44 4.18
C ASP A 10 -6.47 -17.08 4.92
N PRO A 11 -7.43 -16.81 5.83
CA PRO A 11 -7.46 -15.60 6.66
C PRO A 11 -6.25 -15.41 7.59
N ARG A 12 -5.43 -16.44 7.80
CA ARG A 12 -4.19 -16.32 8.58
C ARG A 12 -3.03 -15.72 7.78
N PHE A 13 -3.23 -15.55 6.46
CA PHE A 13 -2.23 -15.20 5.46
C PHE A 13 -1.19 -16.31 5.24
N ASP A 14 -1.23 -16.94 4.06
CA ASP A 14 -0.21 -17.88 3.60
C ASP A 14 0.64 -17.23 2.47
N PRO A 15 1.95 -17.01 2.68
CA PRO A 15 2.82 -16.45 1.66
C PRO A 15 3.04 -17.39 0.46
N ALA A 16 2.97 -18.71 0.64
CA ALA A 16 3.10 -19.68 -0.45
C ALA A 16 1.88 -19.62 -1.38
N LEU A 17 0.68 -19.63 -0.80
CA LEU A 17 -0.57 -19.40 -1.54
C LEU A 17 -0.55 -18.06 -2.25
N THR A 18 -0.13 -17.00 -1.57
CA THR A 18 -0.03 -15.65 -2.16
C THR A 18 0.92 -15.62 -3.36
N ALA A 19 2.07 -16.29 -3.28
CA ALA A 19 3.00 -16.40 -4.40
C ALA A 19 2.39 -17.15 -5.59
N GLN A 20 1.60 -18.19 -5.35
CA GLN A 20 0.84 -18.87 -6.40
C GLN A 20 -0.20 -17.93 -7.03
N LYS A 21 -0.96 -17.18 -6.24
CA LYS A 21 -1.92 -16.17 -6.76
C LYS A 21 -1.20 -15.09 -7.58
N PHE A 22 0.02 -14.68 -7.21
CA PHE A 22 0.80 -13.76 -8.04
C PHE A 22 1.17 -14.37 -9.38
N LEU A 23 1.56 -15.64 -9.41
CA LEU A 23 1.86 -16.34 -10.65
C LEU A 23 0.63 -16.50 -11.53
N THR A 24 -0.51 -16.92 -10.96
CA THR A 24 -1.78 -17.07 -11.69
C THR A 24 -2.27 -15.76 -12.29
N ASN A 25 -2.09 -14.64 -11.57
CA ASN A 25 -2.50 -13.32 -12.03
C ASN A 25 -1.47 -12.61 -12.91
N PHE A 26 -0.29 -13.21 -13.14
CA PHE A 26 0.77 -12.55 -13.88
C PHE A 26 0.40 -12.40 -15.36
N HIS A 27 0.25 -11.16 -15.80
CA HIS A 27 -0.01 -10.81 -17.19
C HIS A 27 1.07 -9.86 -17.72
N PRO A 28 1.89 -10.24 -18.71
CA PRO A 28 3.10 -9.52 -19.09
C PRO A 28 2.85 -8.08 -19.56
N PHE A 29 1.65 -7.78 -20.09
CA PHE A 29 1.30 -6.45 -20.60
C PHE A 29 0.71 -5.49 -19.54
N ARG A 30 0.85 -5.77 -18.24
CA ARG A 30 0.32 -4.94 -17.14
C ARG A 30 1.35 -3.97 -16.51
N GLY A 31 2.39 -3.57 -17.25
CA GLY A 31 3.34 -2.53 -16.79
C GLY A 31 4.37 -2.99 -15.74
N TYR A 32 4.58 -4.30 -15.62
CA TYR A 32 5.52 -4.90 -14.67
C TYR A 32 6.99 -4.52 -14.89
N GLY A 33 7.71 -4.15 -13.83
CA GLY A 33 9.16 -3.92 -13.86
C GLY A 33 9.98 -5.19 -14.14
N ALA A 34 11.13 -5.06 -14.81
CA ALA A 34 11.88 -6.20 -15.39
C ALA A 34 12.19 -7.35 -14.41
N ARG A 35 12.50 -7.06 -13.14
CA ARG A 35 12.88 -8.08 -12.13
C ARG A 35 11.77 -9.09 -11.85
N ILE A 36 10.49 -8.71 -11.98
CA ILE A 36 9.37 -9.60 -11.65
C ILE A 36 9.25 -10.76 -12.64
N TYR A 37 9.68 -10.60 -13.90
CA TYR A 37 9.70 -11.68 -14.88
C TYR A 37 10.59 -12.84 -14.42
N GLY A 38 11.73 -12.52 -13.82
CA GLY A 38 12.62 -13.51 -13.20
C GLY A 38 11.94 -14.21 -12.02
N VAL A 39 11.29 -13.46 -11.13
CA VAL A 39 10.54 -14.03 -10.00
C VAL A 39 9.45 -15.00 -10.47
N MET A 40 8.67 -14.62 -11.47
CA MET A 40 7.61 -15.50 -12.02
C MET A 40 8.19 -16.73 -12.71
N ALA A 41 9.30 -16.60 -13.44
CA ALA A 41 9.98 -17.75 -14.03
C ALA A 41 10.49 -18.74 -12.97
N ARG A 42 10.99 -18.22 -11.85
CA ARG A 42 11.42 -19.01 -10.68
C ARG A 42 10.25 -19.77 -10.04
N LEU A 43 9.12 -19.11 -9.83
CA LEU A 43 7.89 -19.73 -9.32
C LEU A 43 7.38 -20.83 -10.26
N ARG A 44 7.37 -20.60 -11.59
CA ARG A 44 6.96 -21.62 -12.58
C ARG A 44 7.83 -22.88 -12.55
N ARG A 45 9.08 -22.77 -12.11
CA ARG A 45 10.01 -23.90 -11.94
C ARG A 45 9.83 -24.64 -10.61
N GLY A 46 8.89 -24.22 -9.78
CA GLY A 46 8.59 -24.85 -8.49
C GLY A 46 9.50 -24.44 -7.35
N MET A 47 10.28 -23.36 -7.49
CA MET A 47 11.06 -22.85 -6.35
C MET A 47 10.15 -22.22 -5.30
N SER A 48 10.55 -22.37 -4.03
CA SER A 48 9.75 -21.91 -2.90
C SER A 48 9.63 -20.38 -2.87
N TRP A 49 8.49 -19.90 -2.37
CA TRP A 49 8.12 -18.48 -2.38
C TRP A 49 9.17 -17.57 -1.71
N ASP A 50 9.86 -18.08 -0.69
CA ASP A 50 10.90 -17.39 0.08
C ASP A 50 12.26 -17.36 -0.64
N GLN A 51 12.42 -18.11 -1.73
CA GLN A 51 13.66 -18.17 -2.53
C GLN A 51 13.56 -17.40 -3.85
N VAL A 52 12.36 -17.10 -4.33
CA VAL A 52 12.18 -16.51 -5.68
C VAL A 52 12.45 -15.01 -5.75
N GLY A 53 12.29 -14.28 -4.64
CA GLY A 53 12.43 -12.84 -4.55
C GLY A 53 13.84 -12.33 -4.88
N THR A 54 13.95 -11.04 -5.21
CA THR A 54 15.22 -10.40 -5.58
C THR A 54 15.59 -9.30 -4.59
N ASP A 55 16.84 -8.87 -4.60
CA ASP A 55 17.31 -7.71 -3.85
C ASP A 55 16.84 -6.38 -4.49
N SER A 56 15.51 -6.20 -4.57
CA SER A 56 14.85 -5.04 -5.17
C SER A 56 14.47 -4.05 -4.08
N TRP A 57 14.96 -2.82 -4.20
CA TRP A 57 14.60 -1.66 -3.37
C TRP A 57 13.36 -0.89 -3.87
N GLY A 58 12.77 -1.35 -4.98
CA GLY A 58 11.62 -0.68 -5.60
C GLY A 58 10.34 -0.72 -4.78
N ASN A 59 9.39 0.14 -5.14
CA ASN A 59 8.10 0.31 -4.47
C ASN A 59 7.06 -0.78 -4.78
N GLY A 60 7.39 -1.76 -5.63
CA GLY A 60 6.44 -2.77 -6.10
C GLY A 60 5.86 -3.67 -5.01
N GLY A 61 6.52 -3.77 -3.85
CA GLY A 61 5.95 -4.35 -2.63
C GLY A 61 4.85 -3.48 -2.02
N ALA A 62 5.15 -2.20 -1.83
CA ALA A 62 4.26 -1.22 -1.22
C ALA A 62 3.00 -0.97 -2.05
N MET A 63 3.13 -0.84 -3.39
CA MET A 63 2.00 -0.54 -4.28
C MET A 63 0.84 -1.53 -4.21
N ARG A 64 1.08 -2.74 -3.70
CA ARG A 64 0.08 -3.81 -3.62
C ARG A 64 -0.34 -4.18 -2.20
N ILE A 65 0.28 -3.61 -1.16
CA ILE A 65 0.23 -4.16 0.21
C ILE A 65 -1.05 -3.79 0.99
N ALA A 66 -1.86 -2.87 0.47
CA ALA A 66 -3.06 -2.35 1.14
C ALA A 66 -4.00 -3.43 1.73
N PRO A 67 -4.25 -4.59 1.08
CA PRO A 67 -5.08 -5.63 1.66
C PRO A 67 -4.57 -6.18 3.00
N ILE A 68 -3.24 -6.23 3.20
CA ILE A 68 -2.64 -6.64 4.49
C ILE A 68 -2.94 -5.58 5.56
N GLY A 69 -2.75 -4.31 5.23
CA GLY A 69 -3.05 -3.19 6.12
C GLY A 69 -4.51 -3.17 6.55
N PHE A 70 -5.43 -3.38 5.59
CA PHE A 70 -6.86 -3.51 5.87
C PHE A 70 -7.18 -4.72 6.74
N PHE A 71 -6.67 -5.91 6.41
CA PHE A 71 -7.13 -7.13 7.06
C PHE A 71 -6.60 -7.31 8.49
N PHE A 72 -5.40 -6.80 8.77
CA PHE A 72 -4.77 -6.87 10.09
C PHE A 72 -4.75 -5.52 10.81
N TYR A 73 -5.70 -4.62 10.49
CA TYR A 73 -5.76 -3.27 11.05
C TYR A 73 -5.97 -3.21 12.58
N ASP A 74 -6.29 -4.30 13.25
CA ASP A 74 -6.53 -4.37 14.70
C ASP A 74 -5.39 -5.09 15.45
N ASP A 75 -4.37 -5.58 14.74
CA ASP A 75 -3.17 -6.18 15.32
C ASP A 75 -1.93 -5.73 14.52
N ARG A 76 -1.18 -4.79 15.10
CA ARG A 76 -0.03 -4.15 14.44
C ARG A 76 1.12 -5.12 14.28
N ASP A 77 1.29 -6.09 15.16
CA ASP A 77 2.40 -7.04 15.09
C ASP A 77 2.13 -8.11 14.01
N ARG A 78 0.90 -8.60 13.91
CA ARG A 78 0.47 -9.46 12.79
C ARG A 78 0.52 -8.73 11.45
N LEU A 79 0.06 -7.47 11.41
CA LEU A 79 0.20 -6.61 10.23
C LEU A 79 1.67 -6.50 9.81
N THR A 80 2.57 -6.17 10.73
CA THR A 80 4.00 -6.06 10.46
C THR A 80 4.56 -7.37 9.92
N ARG A 81 4.31 -8.50 10.58
CA ARG A 81 4.77 -9.82 10.13
C ARG A 81 4.29 -10.13 8.72
N ASN A 82 2.98 -10.00 8.47
CA ASN A 82 2.38 -10.40 7.20
C ASN A 82 2.77 -9.45 6.05
N ALA A 83 2.98 -8.16 6.33
CA ALA A 83 3.48 -7.21 5.34
C ALA A 83 4.89 -7.57 4.86
N LEU A 84 5.78 -7.94 5.81
CA LEU A 84 7.14 -8.37 5.50
C LEU A 84 7.15 -9.69 4.72
N LEU A 85 6.41 -10.70 5.17
CA LEU A 85 6.30 -11.99 4.47
C LEU A 85 5.77 -11.83 3.04
N CYS A 86 4.70 -11.04 2.85
CA CYS A 86 4.13 -10.78 1.53
C CYS A 86 5.11 -10.05 0.59
N THR A 87 5.92 -9.16 1.14
CA THR A 87 6.86 -8.34 0.37
C THR A 87 8.08 -9.16 -0.06
N GLN A 88 8.60 -10.01 0.84
CA GLN A 88 9.75 -10.90 0.60
C GLN A 88 9.58 -11.85 -0.59
N ILE A 89 8.32 -12.18 -0.96
CA ILE A 89 8.02 -12.95 -2.16
C ILE A 89 8.70 -12.34 -3.41
N THR A 90 8.80 -11.00 -3.49
CA THR A 90 9.40 -10.34 -4.67
C THR A 90 10.54 -9.39 -4.34
N HIS A 91 10.52 -8.74 -3.18
CA HIS A 91 11.49 -7.73 -2.73
C HIS A 91 12.14 -8.15 -1.41
N LYS A 92 13.45 -8.38 -1.42
CA LYS A 92 14.24 -8.75 -0.24
C LYS A 92 15.12 -7.62 0.30
N HIS A 93 15.24 -6.51 -0.45
CA HIS A 93 16.05 -5.37 -0.01
C HIS A 93 15.36 -4.65 1.17
N PRO A 94 16.11 -4.24 2.22
CA PRO A 94 15.54 -3.58 3.40
C PRO A 94 14.65 -2.38 3.09
N GLN A 95 15.08 -1.50 2.19
CA GLN A 95 14.29 -0.33 1.75
C GLN A 95 12.93 -0.72 1.12
N GLY A 96 12.88 -1.79 0.32
CA GLY A 96 11.64 -2.29 -0.28
C GLY A 96 10.70 -2.90 0.77
N LEU A 97 11.27 -3.60 1.76
CA LEU A 97 10.54 -4.16 2.89
C LEU A 97 9.98 -3.06 3.80
N ALA A 98 10.80 -2.07 4.15
CA ALA A 98 10.41 -0.95 5.01
C ALA A 98 9.33 -0.08 4.35
N GLY A 99 9.43 0.21 3.05
CA GLY A 99 8.40 0.97 2.35
C GLY A 99 7.07 0.22 2.26
N ALA A 100 7.08 -1.09 2.04
CA ALA A 100 5.87 -1.88 2.06
C ALA A 100 5.25 -1.97 3.46
N LEU A 101 6.09 -2.08 4.50
CA LEU A 101 5.64 -2.03 5.88
C LEU A 101 5.03 -0.66 6.23
N ALA A 102 5.68 0.44 5.83
CA ALA A 102 5.16 1.80 6.05
C ALA A 102 3.78 1.98 5.40
N GLN A 103 3.63 1.59 4.14
CA GLN A 103 2.35 1.65 3.44
C GLN A 103 1.27 0.77 4.09
N ALA A 104 1.62 -0.44 4.53
CA ALA A 104 0.67 -1.33 5.20
C ALA A 104 0.19 -0.74 6.54
N LEU A 105 1.10 -0.17 7.33
CA LEU A 105 0.78 0.49 8.60
C LEU A 105 -0.07 1.74 8.37
N ALA A 106 0.27 2.57 7.39
CA ALA A 106 -0.51 3.74 7.01
C ALA A 106 -1.97 3.37 6.69
N VAL A 107 -2.18 2.33 5.88
CA VAL A 107 -3.52 1.80 5.59
C VAL A 107 -4.19 1.23 6.86
N GLY A 108 -3.47 0.46 7.68
CA GLY A 108 -4.04 -0.14 8.89
C GLY A 108 -4.45 0.87 9.97
N ILE A 109 -3.72 1.97 10.12
CA ILE A 109 -4.10 3.08 11.01
C ILE A 109 -5.28 3.85 10.41
N ALA A 110 -5.26 4.12 9.11
CA ALA A 110 -6.35 4.77 8.39
C ALA A 110 -7.68 4.01 8.51
N VAL A 111 -7.67 2.68 8.37
CA VAL A 111 -8.86 1.83 8.58
C VAL A 111 -9.36 1.94 10.01
N GLU A 112 -8.47 1.81 11.01
CA GLU A 112 -8.86 1.89 12.42
C GLU A 112 -9.54 3.22 12.75
N LYS A 113 -8.93 4.33 12.31
CA LYS A 113 -9.43 5.68 12.57
C LYS A 113 -10.73 5.96 11.81
N GLY A 114 -10.79 5.60 10.54
CA GLY A 114 -12.00 5.73 9.71
C GLY A 114 -13.19 4.94 10.29
N MET A 115 -12.95 3.72 10.77
CA MET A 115 -14.00 2.90 11.42
C MET A 115 -14.49 3.47 12.74
N LYS A 116 -13.63 4.17 13.48
CA LYS A 116 -13.98 4.83 14.75
C LYS A 116 -14.56 6.24 14.56
N GLY A 117 -14.46 6.79 13.35
CA GLY A 117 -14.81 8.19 13.08
C GLY A 117 -13.89 9.17 13.82
N GLU A 118 -12.64 8.78 14.03
CA GLU A 118 -11.63 9.58 14.74
C GLU A 118 -10.71 10.29 13.76
N ASP A 119 -10.34 11.53 14.09
CA ASP A 119 -9.31 12.25 13.36
C ASP A 119 -7.93 11.59 13.50
N ILE A 120 -7.12 11.77 12.46
CA ILE A 120 -5.70 11.38 12.47
C ILE A 120 -4.88 12.55 13.00
N ASP A 121 -4.22 12.34 14.14
CA ASP A 121 -3.08 13.17 14.54
C ASP A 121 -1.90 12.83 13.64
N THR A 122 -1.55 13.75 12.74
CA THR A 122 -0.50 13.56 11.74
C THR A 122 0.85 13.21 12.36
N LEU A 123 1.23 13.84 13.48
CA LEU A 123 2.53 13.59 14.09
C LEU A 123 2.57 12.20 14.72
N ALA A 124 1.54 11.86 15.52
CA ALA A 124 1.45 10.53 16.13
C ALA A 124 1.38 9.40 15.07
N PHE A 125 0.66 9.65 13.98
CA PHE A 125 0.55 8.74 12.84
C PHE A 125 1.93 8.47 12.19
N LEU A 126 2.69 9.53 11.90
CA LEU A 126 4.02 9.40 11.29
C LEU A 126 5.03 8.77 12.25
N GLU A 127 5.02 9.16 13.52
CA GLU A 127 5.89 8.60 14.57
C GLU A 127 5.66 7.11 14.79
N GLU A 128 4.40 6.66 14.82
CA GLU A 128 4.09 5.23 14.96
C GLU A 128 4.67 4.41 13.80
N ILE A 129 4.47 4.88 12.56
CA ILE A 129 4.97 4.21 11.36
C ILE A 129 6.50 4.23 11.35
N ALA A 130 7.13 5.40 11.57
CA ALA A 130 8.57 5.57 11.57
C ALA A 130 9.25 4.64 12.60
N ARG A 131 8.71 4.57 13.82
CA ARG A 131 9.22 3.70 14.88
C ARG A 131 9.19 2.23 14.51
N ARG A 132 8.17 1.76 13.77
CA ARG A 132 8.06 0.35 13.37
C ARG A 132 8.93 0.00 12.16
N VAL A 133 9.27 0.97 11.32
CA VAL A 133 10.13 0.72 10.15
C VAL A 133 11.61 0.95 10.43
N GLN A 134 11.97 1.66 11.51
CA GLN A 134 13.38 2.02 11.82
C GLN A 134 14.31 0.80 11.88
N ASP A 135 13.83 -0.33 12.42
CA ASP A 135 14.63 -1.55 12.58
C ASP A 135 14.82 -2.30 11.25
N VAL A 136 13.97 -1.99 10.25
CA VAL A 136 14.06 -2.56 8.90
C VAL A 136 14.93 -1.66 8.02
N ASP A 137 14.67 -0.35 8.01
CA ASP A 137 15.44 0.65 7.29
C ASP A 137 15.33 2.03 7.97
N PRO A 138 16.40 2.51 8.65
CA PRO A 138 16.38 3.81 9.32
C PRO A 138 16.27 4.98 8.34
N HIS A 139 16.69 4.81 7.07
CA HIS A 139 16.52 5.86 6.07
C HIS A 139 15.04 6.09 5.76
N MET A 140 14.25 5.02 5.58
CA MET A 140 12.80 5.13 5.42
C MET A 140 12.15 5.85 6.61
N ALA A 141 12.57 5.52 7.86
CA ALA A 141 12.05 6.21 9.05
C ALA A 141 12.34 7.72 9.03
N ALA A 142 13.55 8.12 8.61
CA ALA A 142 13.92 9.53 8.47
C ALA A 142 13.09 10.24 7.40
N GLU A 143 12.84 9.61 6.24
CA GLU A 143 12.00 10.19 5.18
C GLU A 143 10.54 10.35 5.63
N LEU A 144 10.02 9.44 6.44
CA LEU A 144 8.69 9.60 7.06
C LEU A 144 8.67 10.76 8.06
N GLY A 145 9.75 10.97 8.82
CA GLY A 145 9.90 12.13 9.72
C GLY A 145 9.82 13.46 8.95
N ARG A 146 10.48 13.53 7.78
CA ARG A 146 10.43 14.71 6.89
C ARG A 146 9.02 15.07 6.42
N VAL A 147 8.08 14.10 6.36
CA VAL A 147 6.68 14.39 6.05
C VAL A 147 6.05 15.31 7.10
N GLY A 148 6.38 15.11 8.39
CA GLY A 148 5.82 15.90 9.49
C GLY A 148 6.33 17.34 9.55
N GLU A 149 7.40 17.65 8.83
CA GLU A 149 7.97 18.99 8.71
C GLU A 149 7.30 19.83 7.61
N ILE A 150 6.49 19.19 6.75
CA ILE A 150 5.84 19.87 5.63
C ILE A 150 4.61 20.61 6.13
N ASP A 151 4.53 21.91 5.83
CA ASP A 151 3.34 22.72 6.11
C ASP A 151 2.10 22.11 5.41
N ARG A 152 1.00 22.03 6.16
CA ARG A 152 -0.30 21.49 5.73
C ARG A 152 -1.21 22.57 5.15
N GLY A 153 -0.92 23.85 5.39
CA GLY A 153 -1.74 24.97 4.94
C GLY A 153 -1.65 25.27 3.43
N GLY A 154 -2.36 26.29 2.98
CA GLY A 154 -2.31 26.75 1.59
C GLY A 154 -3.25 26.02 0.63
N GLU A 155 -3.26 26.51 -0.61
CA GLU A 155 -4.11 25.99 -1.68
C GLU A 155 -3.61 24.62 -2.19
N LEU A 156 -4.45 23.92 -2.96
CA LEU A 156 -4.13 22.58 -3.46
C LEU A 156 -2.85 22.56 -4.30
N GLU A 157 -2.66 23.55 -5.16
CA GLU A 157 -1.47 23.71 -6.00
C GLU A 157 -0.19 23.86 -5.18
N GLU A 158 -0.25 24.57 -4.05
CA GLU A 158 0.89 24.75 -3.14
C GLU A 158 1.25 23.43 -2.46
N ARG A 159 0.24 22.68 -2.00
CA ARG A 159 0.43 21.35 -1.40
C ARG A 159 1.00 20.33 -2.41
N ILE A 160 0.54 20.35 -3.66
CA ILE A 160 1.14 19.58 -4.76
C ILE A 160 2.63 19.91 -4.91
N GLY A 161 2.96 21.21 -4.97
CA GLY A 161 4.34 21.68 -5.07
C GLY A 161 5.20 21.17 -3.92
N ARG A 162 4.72 21.23 -2.68
CA ARG A 162 5.47 20.77 -1.50
C ARG A 162 5.81 19.28 -1.58
N VAL A 163 4.88 18.41 -1.97
CA VAL A 163 5.19 16.99 -2.19
C VAL A 163 6.20 16.82 -3.33
N ALA A 164 6.02 17.55 -4.43
CA ALA A 164 6.89 17.47 -5.60
C ALA A 164 8.35 17.85 -5.32
N PHE A 165 8.58 18.83 -4.46
CA PHE A 165 9.93 19.31 -4.10
C PHE A 165 10.55 18.58 -2.91
N SER A 166 9.75 17.91 -2.07
CA SER A 166 10.26 17.25 -0.85
C SER A 166 10.80 15.84 -1.10
N PHE A 167 10.25 15.13 -2.09
CA PHE A 167 10.53 13.71 -2.33
C PHE A 167 10.95 13.41 -3.77
N LEU A 168 11.71 12.33 -3.95
CA LEU A 168 12.22 11.90 -5.26
C LEU A 168 11.12 11.44 -6.21
N ARG A 169 10.05 10.83 -5.69
CA ARG A 169 8.88 10.36 -6.46
C ARG A 169 9.23 9.41 -7.61
N ASP A 170 10.30 8.63 -7.46
CA ASP A 170 10.72 7.63 -8.44
C ASP A 170 10.21 6.23 -8.07
N VAL A 171 10.66 5.21 -8.82
CA VAL A 171 10.29 3.81 -8.61
C VAL A 171 10.85 3.21 -7.30
N SER A 172 11.64 3.96 -6.53
CA SER A 172 12.17 3.50 -5.24
C SER A 172 11.09 3.51 -4.18
N ALA A 173 11.20 2.58 -3.21
CA ALA A 173 10.31 2.61 -2.07
C ALA A 173 10.46 3.91 -1.26
N ALA A 174 11.68 4.42 -1.04
CA ALA A 174 11.89 5.67 -0.28
C ALA A 174 11.49 6.93 -1.06
N GLY A 175 11.47 6.89 -2.39
CA GLY A 175 11.02 8.00 -3.22
C GLY A 175 9.49 8.07 -3.32
N ALA A 176 8.81 6.93 -3.38
CA ALA A 176 7.36 6.86 -3.62
C ALA A 176 6.52 6.80 -2.34
N VAL A 177 6.92 6.03 -1.32
CA VAL A 177 6.08 5.78 -0.13
C VAL A 177 5.89 7.04 0.72
N PRO A 178 6.96 7.80 1.09
CA PRO A 178 6.79 9.06 1.80
C PRO A 178 5.97 10.08 1.01
N ALA A 179 6.12 10.14 -0.31
CA ALA A 179 5.32 11.02 -1.18
C ALA A 179 3.82 10.66 -1.15
N ALA A 180 3.48 9.37 -1.14
CA ALA A 180 2.10 8.91 -1.04
C ALA A 180 1.49 9.22 0.33
N ILE A 181 2.24 8.99 1.41
CA ILE A 181 1.81 9.31 2.78
C ILE A 181 1.67 10.83 2.96
N ALA A 182 2.62 11.64 2.45
CA ALA A 182 2.54 13.09 2.45
C ALA A 182 1.29 13.59 1.71
N SER A 183 1.00 13.03 0.53
CA SER A 183 -0.20 13.37 -0.24
C SER A 183 -1.49 13.15 0.55
N PHE A 184 -1.52 12.13 1.42
CA PHE A 184 -2.64 11.89 2.31
C PHE A 184 -2.70 12.88 3.47
N VAL A 185 -1.63 13.00 4.28
CA VAL A 185 -1.69 13.81 5.51
C VAL A 185 -1.84 15.31 5.24
N LEU A 186 -1.42 15.79 4.06
CA LEU A 186 -1.55 17.19 3.65
C LEU A 186 -2.97 17.55 3.18
N ASN A 187 -3.90 16.59 3.04
CA ASN A 187 -5.22 16.82 2.47
C ASN A 187 -6.35 16.24 3.35
N ASP A 188 -7.49 16.94 3.36
CA ASP A 188 -8.63 16.59 4.23
C ASP A 188 -9.75 15.83 3.50
N ASN A 189 -9.50 15.37 2.27
CA ASN A 189 -10.44 14.53 1.53
C ASN A 189 -9.73 13.61 0.52
N LEU A 190 -10.45 12.57 0.10
CA LEU A 190 -9.95 11.55 -0.84
C LEU A 190 -9.57 12.15 -2.19
N ARG A 191 -10.40 13.06 -2.72
CA ARG A 191 -10.17 13.66 -4.04
C ARG A 191 -8.83 14.39 -4.06
N ASP A 192 -8.62 15.30 -3.12
CA ASP A 192 -7.43 16.15 -3.10
C ASP A 192 -6.17 15.35 -2.72
N THR A 193 -6.30 14.29 -1.92
CA THR A 193 -5.22 13.32 -1.69
C THR A 193 -4.74 12.69 -3.00
N VAL A 194 -5.66 12.14 -3.80
CA VAL A 194 -5.32 11.46 -5.06
C VAL A 194 -4.84 12.47 -6.11
N VAL A 195 -5.47 13.66 -6.18
CA VAL A 195 -5.03 14.73 -7.07
C VAL A 195 -3.62 15.18 -6.71
N THR A 196 -3.30 15.31 -5.43
CA THR A 196 -1.95 15.65 -4.97
C THR A 196 -0.94 14.58 -5.39
N ALA A 197 -1.24 13.31 -5.10
CA ALA A 197 -0.37 12.18 -5.42
C ALA A 197 -0.07 12.02 -6.92
N VAL A 198 -1.07 12.28 -7.78
CA VAL A 198 -0.88 12.18 -9.24
C VAL A 198 -0.16 13.42 -9.78
N ASN A 199 -0.51 14.62 -9.32
CA ASN A 199 0.05 15.87 -9.86
C ASN A 199 1.40 16.25 -9.26
N CYS A 200 1.87 15.59 -8.20
CA CYS A 200 3.24 15.76 -7.74
C CYS A 200 4.26 15.18 -8.75
N GLY A 201 3.83 14.39 -9.74
CA GLY A 201 4.67 13.86 -10.83
C GLY A 201 5.60 12.71 -10.40
N GLY A 202 6.35 12.15 -11.34
CA GLY A 202 7.24 11.00 -11.10
C GLY A 202 6.53 9.67 -11.40
N ASP A 203 6.63 8.70 -10.49
CA ASP A 203 5.96 7.40 -10.57
C ASP A 203 4.48 7.51 -10.14
N THR A 204 3.71 8.25 -10.92
CA THR A 204 2.40 8.78 -10.55
C THR A 204 1.33 7.71 -10.34
N ASP A 205 1.40 6.59 -11.07
CA ASP A 205 0.46 5.47 -10.91
C ASP A 205 0.65 4.79 -9.56
N THR A 206 1.89 4.54 -9.16
CA THR A 206 2.22 3.88 -7.89
C THR A 206 1.95 4.79 -6.69
N ILE A 207 2.37 6.06 -6.76
CA ILE A 207 2.11 7.04 -5.69
C ILE A 207 0.60 7.27 -5.54
N GLY A 208 -0.12 7.43 -6.65
CA GLY A 208 -1.58 7.57 -6.67
C GLY A 208 -2.31 6.35 -6.09
N ALA A 209 -1.88 5.14 -6.43
CA ALA A 209 -2.45 3.90 -5.89
C ALA A 209 -2.25 3.79 -4.37
N MET A 210 -1.05 4.12 -3.87
CA MET A 210 -0.75 4.07 -2.44
C MET A 210 -1.49 5.15 -1.64
N ALA A 211 -1.50 6.39 -2.12
CA ALA A 211 -2.21 7.49 -1.47
C ALA A 211 -3.74 7.24 -1.49
N GLY A 212 -4.27 6.77 -2.63
CA GLY A 212 -5.67 6.39 -2.76
C GLY A 212 -6.07 5.23 -1.86
N ALA A 213 -5.18 4.27 -1.60
CA ALA A 213 -5.44 3.19 -0.65
C ALA A 213 -5.55 3.69 0.80
N ILE A 214 -4.68 4.62 1.22
CA ILE A 214 -4.73 5.22 2.56
C ILE A 214 -6.01 6.07 2.70
N ALA A 215 -6.26 6.97 1.74
CA ALA A 215 -7.44 7.82 1.74
C ALA A 215 -8.74 7.02 1.66
N GLY A 216 -8.81 5.99 0.81
CA GLY A 216 -9.98 5.12 0.70
C GLY A 216 -10.25 4.33 1.99
N ALA A 217 -9.20 3.91 2.69
CA ALA A 217 -9.31 3.26 4.00
C ALA A 217 -9.86 4.20 5.07
N TYR A 218 -9.48 5.48 5.05
CA TYR A 218 -9.91 6.48 6.03
C TYR A 218 -11.30 7.07 5.73
N TYR A 219 -11.51 7.58 4.51
CA TYR A 219 -12.74 8.27 4.10
C TYR A 219 -13.84 7.33 3.61
N GLY A 220 -13.53 6.07 3.35
CA GLY A 220 -14.50 5.06 2.92
C GLY A 220 -14.89 5.12 1.43
N PHE A 221 -15.57 4.05 0.98
CA PHE A 221 -15.92 3.84 -0.44
C PHE A 221 -16.83 4.93 -1.02
N SER A 222 -17.77 5.45 -0.24
CA SER A 222 -18.70 6.51 -0.67
C SER A 222 -18.03 7.85 -0.95
N SER A 223 -16.78 8.03 -0.50
CA SER A 223 -16.00 9.25 -0.73
C SER A 223 -15.31 9.27 -2.10
N ILE A 224 -15.36 8.17 -2.86
CA ILE A 224 -14.83 8.11 -4.22
C ILE A 224 -15.77 8.87 -5.16
N PRO A 225 -15.30 9.88 -5.92
CA PRO A 225 -16.14 10.58 -6.89
C PRO A 225 -16.78 9.59 -7.89
N PRO A 226 -18.12 9.60 -8.08
CA PRO A 226 -18.79 8.63 -8.95
C PRO A 226 -18.25 8.59 -10.39
N LYS A 227 -17.85 9.76 -10.92
CA LYS A 227 -17.24 9.88 -12.23
C LYS A 227 -15.91 9.12 -12.32
N TRP A 228 -15.09 9.12 -11.27
CA TRP A 228 -13.84 8.36 -11.23
C TRP A 228 -14.11 6.86 -11.22
N LEU A 229 -15.06 6.43 -10.38
CA LEU A 229 -15.47 5.02 -10.29
C LEU A 229 -16.01 4.49 -11.63
N SER A 230 -16.77 5.31 -12.37
CA SER A 230 -17.29 4.92 -13.70
C SER A 230 -16.22 4.79 -14.77
N CYS A 231 -15.04 5.40 -14.59
CA CYS A 231 -13.94 5.37 -15.55
C CYS A 231 -12.94 4.23 -15.31
N LEU A 232 -13.05 3.48 -14.21
CA LEU A 232 -12.15 2.36 -13.93
C LEU A 232 -12.40 1.20 -14.91
N GLU A 233 -11.32 0.51 -15.29
CA GLU A 233 -11.40 -0.73 -16.08
C GLU A 233 -12.35 -1.73 -15.42
N ASN A 234 -13.26 -2.32 -16.19
CA ASN A 234 -14.24 -3.27 -15.69
C ASN A 234 -14.31 -4.55 -16.53
N GLY A 235 -13.15 -5.09 -16.90
CA GLY A 235 -13.04 -6.44 -17.46
C GLY A 235 -13.21 -7.54 -16.40
N GLU A 236 -12.84 -8.78 -16.73
CA GLU A 236 -12.99 -9.95 -15.85
C GLU A 236 -12.43 -9.74 -14.43
N LYS A 237 -11.26 -9.08 -14.33
CA LYS A 237 -10.60 -8.73 -13.06
C LYS A 237 -10.51 -7.22 -12.86
N GLY A 238 -11.56 -6.49 -13.26
CA GLY A 238 -11.68 -5.04 -13.14
C GLY A 238 -12.37 -4.58 -11.85
N ARG A 239 -12.94 -3.38 -11.90
CA ARG A 239 -13.60 -2.69 -10.78
C ARG A 239 -14.57 -3.57 -10.00
N ASP A 240 -15.56 -4.16 -10.66
CA ASP A 240 -16.63 -4.89 -9.95
C ASP A 240 -16.09 -6.16 -9.27
N TYR A 241 -15.10 -6.82 -9.88
CA TYR A 241 -14.40 -7.95 -9.26
C TYR A 241 -13.62 -7.53 -8.01
N VAL A 242 -12.89 -6.41 -8.10
CA VAL A 242 -12.14 -5.85 -6.96
C VAL A 242 -13.08 -5.43 -5.84
N THR A 243 -14.21 -4.79 -6.14
CA THR A 243 -15.23 -4.40 -5.15
C THR A 243 -15.80 -5.63 -4.46
N SER A 244 -16.18 -6.67 -5.22
CA SER A 244 -16.69 -7.93 -4.66
C SER A 244 -15.67 -8.61 -3.74
N LEU A 245 -14.39 -8.68 -4.13
CA LEU A 245 -13.32 -9.19 -3.27
C LEU A 245 -13.18 -8.38 -1.98
N ALA A 246 -13.25 -7.05 -2.06
CA ALA A 246 -13.13 -6.18 -0.89
C ALA A 246 -14.30 -6.39 0.09
N GLU A 247 -15.53 -6.50 -0.41
CA GLU A 247 -16.73 -6.80 0.39
C GLU A 247 -16.61 -8.15 1.08
N GLN A 248 -16.18 -9.19 0.36
CA GLN A 248 -15.98 -10.53 0.93
C GLN A 248 -14.90 -10.53 2.03
N LEU A 249 -13.79 -9.82 1.82
CA LEU A 249 -12.76 -9.69 2.84
C LEU A 249 -13.25 -8.93 4.08
N ALA A 250 -14.07 -7.89 3.89
CA ALA A 250 -14.68 -7.19 5.02
C ALA A 250 -15.58 -8.11 5.84
N LEU A 251 -16.38 -8.96 5.18
CA LEU A 251 -17.21 -9.97 5.85
C LEU A 251 -16.37 -10.99 6.63
N ILE A 252 -15.33 -11.54 6.00
CA ILE A 252 -14.39 -12.47 6.67
C ILE A 252 -13.75 -11.78 7.88
N LYS A 253 -13.26 -10.55 7.72
CA LYS A 253 -12.64 -9.80 8.82
C LYS A 253 -13.62 -9.55 9.96
N ALA A 254 -14.88 -9.23 9.67
CA ALA A 254 -15.91 -9.03 10.68
C ALA A 254 -16.20 -10.31 11.49
N GLN A 255 -16.17 -11.48 10.84
CA GLN A 255 -16.38 -12.78 11.49
C GLN A 255 -15.20 -13.22 12.36
N HIS A 256 -13.98 -12.76 12.05
CA HIS A 256 -12.75 -13.12 12.75
C HIS A 256 -12.21 -12.03 13.70
N LYS A 257 -13.03 -11.04 14.09
CA LYS A 257 -12.63 -10.06 15.12
C LYS A 257 -12.30 -10.80 16.43
N GLY A 258 -11.04 -10.76 16.84
CA GLY A 258 -10.54 -11.41 18.06
C GLY A 258 -10.06 -12.86 17.91
N TRP A 259 -9.98 -13.40 16.69
CA TRP A 259 -9.26 -14.65 16.44
C TRP A 259 -7.87 -14.37 15.87
N ILE A 260 -6.88 -14.97 16.55
CA ILE A 260 -5.43 -14.97 16.32
C ILE A 260 -4.71 -13.76 16.91
#